data_AF-A0A660SMM8-F1
#
_entry.id   AF-A0A660SMM8-F1
#
_cell.length_a   1.000
_cell.length_b   1.000
_cell.length_c   1.000
_cell.angle_alpha   90.00
_cell.angle_beta   90.00
_cell.angle_gamma   90.00
#
_symmetry.space_group_name_H-M   'P 1'
#
loop_
_entity.id
_entity.type
_entity.pdbx_description
1 polymer ?
#
loop_
_entity_poly.entity_id
_entity_poly.type
_entity_poly.pdbx_seq_one_letter_code
_entity_poly.pdbx_strand_id
1 'polypeptide(L)'
;PDDGTLSFALMYIPAENMHYRLLRDDDGTVMKECLNRHVLPVGPMSLFAYLQTVSYGLKGLALPAEGQELRRRVGRLRRDFSALVKPLATASTHLKNLNKSWEELERRTIRMEDSVNGMESRPEGD
;
A
#
# COMPACT_ATOMS: atom_id res chain seq x y z
N PRO A 1 13.04 -27.04 -10.64
CA PRO A 1 13.75 -26.64 -9.39
C PRO A 1 15.24 -26.36 -9.58
N ASP A 2 15.81 -26.77 -10.72
CA ASP A 2 17.26 -26.73 -11.03
C ASP A 2 17.88 -25.33 -11.20
N ASP A 3 17.11 -24.25 -10.99
CA ASP A 3 17.54 -22.85 -11.19
C ASP A 3 17.66 -22.06 -9.86
N GLY A 4 17.69 -22.75 -8.71
CA GLY A 4 17.82 -22.11 -7.39
C GLY A 4 16.57 -21.34 -6.93
N THR A 5 15.41 -21.57 -7.56
CA THR A 5 14.13 -20.96 -7.21
C THR A 5 13.33 -21.82 -6.22
N LEU A 6 12.37 -21.20 -5.53
CA LEU A 6 11.45 -21.90 -4.63
C LEU A 6 10.57 -22.89 -5.41
N SER A 7 10.16 -23.97 -4.75
CA SER A 7 9.27 -25.01 -5.32
C SER A 7 7.81 -24.55 -5.47
N PHE A 8 7.53 -23.27 -5.24
CA PHE A 8 6.22 -22.65 -5.37
C PHE A 8 6.35 -21.21 -5.87
N ALA A 9 5.28 -20.70 -6.47
CA ALA A 9 5.20 -19.33 -6.95
C ALA A 9 4.15 -18.54 -6.16
N LEU A 10 4.38 -17.23 -6.01
CA LEU A 10 3.37 -16.30 -5.49
C LEU A 10 2.67 -15.62 -6.66
N MET A 11 1.35 -15.75 -6.74
CA MET A 11 0.54 -15.01 -7.71
C MET A 11 0.01 -13.75 -7.05
N TYR A 12 0.59 -12.60 -7.39
CA TYR A 12 0.16 -11.33 -6.83
C TYR A 12 -1.14 -10.83 -7.47
N ILE A 13 -2.13 -10.53 -6.62
CA ILE A 13 -3.42 -9.95 -6.99
C ILE A 13 -3.48 -8.54 -6.38
N PRO A 14 -3.35 -7.46 -7.17
CA PRO A 14 -3.22 -6.09 -6.65
C PRO A 14 -4.45 -5.61 -5.87
N ALA A 15 -5.64 -6.09 -6.26
CA ALA A 15 -6.90 -5.72 -5.63
C ALA A 15 -7.22 -6.68 -4.48
N GLU A 16 -7.04 -6.21 -3.23
CA GLU A 16 -7.24 -7.03 -2.02
C GLU A 16 -8.67 -7.61 -1.93
N ASN A 17 -9.68 -6.84 -2.33
CA ASN A 17 -11.07 -7.31 -2.39
C ASN A 17 -11.26 -8.46 -3.40
N MET A 18 -10.51 -8.46 -4.51
CA MET A 18 -10.53 -9.54 -5.49
C MET A 18 -9.78 -10.78 -4.96
N HIS A 19 -8.66 -10.59 -4.28
CA HIS A 19 -7.97 -11.68 -3.56
C HIS A 19 -8.89 -12.35 -2.54
N TYR A 20 -9.62 -11.56 -1.76
CA TYR A 20 -10.55 -12.05 -0.75
C TYR A 20 -11.73 -12.83 -1.35
N ARG A 21 -12.26 -12.39 -2.50
CA ARG A 21 -13.27 -13.14 -3.26
C ARG A 21 -12.74 -14.48 -3.76
N LEU A 22 -11.48 -14.53 -4.18
CA LEU A 22 -10.83 -15.76 -4.65
C LEU A 22 -10.54 -16.74 -3.50
N LEU A 23 -10.26 -16.23 -2.29
CA LEU A 23 -10.17 -17.02 -1.06
C LEU A 23 -11.52 -17.56 -0.59
N ARG A 24 -12.60 -16.81 -0.86
CA ARG A 24 -13.98 -17.13 -0.48
C ARG A 24 -14.77 -17.86 -1.56
N ASP A 25 -14.15 -18.21 -2.68
CA ASP A 25 -14.81 -18.93 -3.78
C ASP A 25 -15.57 -20.14 -3.22
N ASP A 26 -16.90 -20.15 -3.35
CA ASP A 26 -17.79 -21.07 -2.62
C ASP A 26 -17.51 -22.54 -2.94
N ASP A 27 -17.03 -22.82 -4.16
CA ASP A 27 -16.64 -24.17 -4.61
C ASP A 27 -15.14 -24.47 -4.41
N GLY A 28 -14.34 -23.47 -4.03
CA GLY A 28 -12.89 -23.58 -3.78
C GLY A 28 -12.05 -24.04 -4.97
N THR A 29 -12.62 -24.08 -6.18
CA THR A 29 -12.02 -24.71 -7.36
C THR A 29 -10.76 -23.98 -7.82
N VAL A 30 -10.78 -22.64 -7.81
CA VAL A 30 -9.66 -21.82 -8.24
C VAL A 30 -8.48 -21.94 -7.28
N MET A 31 -8.73 -21.83 -5.98
CA MET A 31 -7.69 -21.99 -4.97
C MET A 31 -7.06 -23.39 -5.03
N LYS A 32 -7.89 -24.42 -5.17
CA LYS A 32 -7.42 -25.81 -5.29
C LYS A 32 -6.55 -26.00 -6.53
N GLU A 33 -6.93 -25.44 -7.66
CA GLU A 33 -6.14 -25.51 -8.90
C GLU A 33 -4.82 -24.74 -8.78
N CYS A 34 -4.83 -23.55 -8.15
CA CYS A 34 -3.61 -22.82 -7.85
C CYS A 34 -2.65 -23.66 -6.99
N LEU A 35 -3.16 -24.27 -5.92
CA LEU A 35 -2.35 -25.12 -5.02
C LEU A 35 -1.82 -26.37 -5.71
N ASN A 36 -2.62 -27.03 -6.56
CA ASN A 36 -2.17 -28.17 -7.38
C ASN A 36 -0.99 -27.80 -8.29
N ARG A 37 -0.95 -26.54 -8.75
CA ARG A 37 0.14 -25.97 -9.57
C ARG A 37 1.29 -25.39 -8.75
N HIS A 38 1.28 -25.55 -7.43
CA HIS A 38 2.24 -24.92 -6.52
C HIS A 38 2.26 -23.39 -6.64
N VAL A 39 1.10 -22.79 -6.89
CA VAL A 39 0.89 -21.34 -6.95
C VAL A 39 0.05 -20.93 -5.75
N LEU A 40 0.55 -19.96 -4.98
CA LEU A 40 -0.18 -19.37 -3.87
C LEU A 40 -0.67 -17.96 -4.26
N PRO A 41 -1.98 -17.74 -4.40
CA PRO A 41 -2.54 -16.41 -4.60
C PRO A 41 -2.30 -15.54 -3.37
N VAL A 42 -1.80 -14.32 -3.57
CA VAL A 42 -1.52 -13.37 -2.50
C VAL A 42 -2.01 -11.98 -2.88
N GLY A 43 -2.60 -11.28 -1.91
CA GLY A 43 -2.92 -9.86 -1.99
C GLY A 43 -1.82 -9.00 -1.35
N PRO A 44 -1.93 -7.67 -1.45
CA PRO A 44 -1.04 -6.73 -0.77
C PRO A 44 -0.78 -7.08 0.71
N MET A 45 -1.82 -7.40 1.47
CA MET A 45 -1.69 -7.67 2.91
C MET A 45 -1.04 -9.03 3.19
N SER A 46 -1.45 -10.08 2.49
CA SER A 46 -0.90 -11.43 2.69
C SER A 46 0.53 -11.56 2.18
N LEU A 47 0.88 -10.91 1.05
CA LEU A 47 2.26 -10.84 0.56
C LEU A 47 3.19 -10.20 1.59
N PHE A 48 2.77 -9.09 2.20
CA PHE A 48 3.54 -8.43 3.26
C PHE A 48 3.78 -9.36 4.46
N ALA A 49 2.74 -10.08 4.90
CA ALA A 49 2.84 -11.02 6.02
C ALA A 49 3.78 -12.20 5.72
N TYR A 50 3.74 -12.76 4.50
CA TYR A 50 4.65 -13.83 4.10
C TYR A 50 6.10 -13.36 4.03
N LEU A 51 6.36 -12.19 3.44
CA LEU A 51 7.72 -11.63 3.40
C LEU A 51 8.26 -11.33 4.80
N GLN A 52 7.41 -10.84 5.72
CA GLN A 52 7.78 -10.69 7.13
C GLN A 52 8.15 -12.04 7.76
N THR A 53 7.32 -13.07 7.58
CA THR A 53 7.55 -14.41 8.13
C THR A 53 8.84 -15.02 7.60
N VAL A 54 9.09 -14.92 6.29
CA VAL A 54 10.35 -15.34 5.65
C VAL A 54 11.52 -14.54 6.22
N SER A 55 11.38 -13.23 6.40
CA SER A 55 12.43 -12.40 7.03
C SER A 55 12.76 -12.87 8.46
N TYR A 56 11.77 -13.26 9.25
CA TYR A 56 12.00 -13.80 10.60
C TYR A 56 12.63 -15.20 10.56
N GLY A 57 12.20 -16.08 9.66
CA GLY A 57 12.79 -17.41 9.47
C GLY A 57 14.26 -17.36 9.03
N LEU A 58 14.58 -16.47 8.07
CA LEU A 58 15.95 -16.25 7.61
C LEU A 58 16.86 -15.68 8.71
N LYS A 59 16.34 -14.85 9.63
CA LYS A 59 17.10 -14.40 10.81
C LYS A 59 17.43 -15.56 11.76
N GLY A 60 16.56 -16.57 11.84
CA GLY A 60 16.75 -17.76 12.68
C GLY A 60 17.74 -18.78 12.12
N LEU A 61 17.89 -18.86 10.80
CA LEU A 61 18.79 -19.82 10.10
C LEU A 61 20.24 -19.33 9.98
N ALA A 62 20.54 -18.06 10.30
CA ALA A 62 21.83 -17.42 10.04
C ALA A 62 22.84 -17.49 11.22
N LEU A 63 23.23 -18.69 11.64
CA LEU A 63 24.40 -18.95 12.50
C LEU A 63 25.26 -20.07 11.89
N PRO A 64 26.62 -20.02 11.82
CA PRO A 64 27.61 -18.94 12.01
C PRO A 64 28.55 -18.72 10.78
N ALA A 65 29.46 -17.74 10.89
CA ALA A 65 30.52 -17.25 9.97
C ALA A 65 30.18 -16.08 9.00
N GLU A 66 29.15 -16.15 8.14
CA GLU A 66 28.88 -15.07 7.15
C GLU A 66 27.96 -13.94 7.65
N GLY A 67 27.39 -14.08 8.86
CA GLY A 67 26.28 -13.23 9.32
C GLY A 67 26.61 -11.77 9.65
N GLN A 68 27.87 -11.34 9.74
CA GLN A 68 28.20 -9.97 10.17
C GLN A 68 27.85 -8.90 9.12
N GLU A 69 28.22 -9.12 7.86
CA GLU A 69 27.97 -8.13 6.81
C GLU A 69 26.47 -8.02 6.48
N LEU A 70 25.76 -9.15 6.48
CA LEU A 70 24.30 -9.17 6.33
C LEU A 70 23.61 -8.44 7.50
N ARG A 71 24.03 -8.68 8.75
CA ARG A 71 23.53 -7.93 9.92
C ARG A 71 23.77 -6.42 9.78
N ARG A 72 24.93 -6.02 9.29
CA ARG A 72 25.28 -4.61 9.07
C ARG A 72 24.41 -3.97 7.98
N ARG A 73 24.17 -4.66 6.86
CA ARG A 73 23.29 -4.21 5.77
C ARG A 73 21.83 -4.10 6.21
N VAL A 74 21.31 -5.11 6.89
CA VAL A 74 19.94 -5.12 7.44
C VAL A 74 19.78 -4.03 8.51
N GLY A 75 20.79 -3.84 9.37
CA GLY A 75 20.80 -2.78 10.37
C GLY A 75 20.82 -1.37 9.74
N ARG A 76 21.54 -1.18 8.64
CA ARG A 76 21.53 0.06 7.87
C ARG A 76 20.16 0.30 7.25
N LEU A 77 19.61 -0.69 6.55
CA LEU A 77 18.28 -0.60 5.93
C LEU A 77 17.19 -0.25 6.94
N ARG A 78 17.24 -0.84 8.14
CA ARG A 78 16.29 -0.51 9.22
C ARG A 78 16.41 0.94 9.70
N ARG A 79 17.63 1.47 9.82
CA ARG A 79 17.84 2.88 10.19
C ARG A 79 17.34 3.81 9.09
N ASP A 80 17.65 3.51 7.84
CA ASP A 80 17.21 4.30 6.70
C ASP A 80 15.68 4.32 6.61
N PHE A 81 15.04 3.15 6.77
CA PHE A 81 13.58 3.06 6.79
C PHE A 81 12.95 3.81 7.97
N SER A 82 13.55 3.70 9.17
CA SER A 82 13.10 4.46 10.35
C SER A 82 13.25 5.97 10.17
N ALA A 83 14.29 6.43 9.46
CA ALA A 83 14.51 7.83 9.17
C ALA A 83 13.47 8.41 8.21
N LEU A 84 12.85 7.57 7.35
CA LEU A 84 11.80 7.98 6.41
C LEU A 84 10.42 8.18 7.06
N VAL A 85 10.16 7.56 8.22
CA VAL A 85 8.84 7.62 8.89
C VAL A 85 8.43 9.05 9.23
N LYS A 86 9.35 9.83 9.81
CA LYS A 86 9.06 11.21 10.24
C LYS A 86 8.80 12.15 9.05
N PRO A 87 9.67 12.22 8.01
CA PRO A 87 9.39 12.98 6.80
C PRO A 87 8.08 12.57 6.12
N LEU A 88 7.76 11.27 6.05
CA LEU A 88 6.52 10.78 5.44
C LEU A 88 5.28 11.23 6.22
N ALA A 89 5.32 11.19 7.56
CA ALA A 89 4.26 11.71 8.41
C ALA A 89 4.05 13.22 8.23
N THR A 90 5.15 13.98 8.12
CA THR A 90 5.10 15.42 7.82
C THR A 90 4.49 15.69 6.45
N ALA A 91 4.92 14.98 5.41
CA ALA A 91 4.35 15.10 4.06
C ALA A 91 2.85 14.78 4.04
N SER A 92 2.44 13.71 4.72
CA SER A 92 1.02 13.34 4.86
C SER A 92 0.20 14.43 5.56
N THR A 93 0.79 15.13 6.53
CA THR A 93 0.15 16.26 7.23
C THR A 93 -0.01 17.46 6.29
N HIS A 94 1.02 17.79 5.51
CA HIS A 94 0.93 18.87 4.52
C HIS A 94 -0.13 18.60 3.46
N LEU A 95 -0.23 17.36 2.97
CA LEU A 95 -1.23 16.97 1.97
C LEU A 95 -2.66 17.09 2.52
N LYS A 96 -2.87 16.69 3.79
CA LYS A 96 -4.16 16.88 4.47
C LYS A 96 -4.52 18.36 4.62
N ASN A 97 -3.56 19.21 4.98
CA ASN A 97 -3.77 20.64 5.12
C ASN A 97 -4.07 21.30 3.76
N LEU A 98 -3.36 20.91 2.71
CA LEU A 98 -3.60 21.37 1.34
C LEU A 98 -5.01 21.02 0.89
N ASN A 99 -5.44 19.78 1.10
CA ASN A 99 -6.79 19.33 0.74
C ASN A 99 -7.87 20.15 1.46
N LYS A 100 -7.68 20.41 2.76
CA LYS A 100 -8.60 21.23 3.54
C LYS A 100 -8.67 22.67 3.02
N SER A 101 -7.52 23.26 2.69
CA SER A 101 -7.46 24.62 2.11
C SER A 101 -8.14 24.67 0.75
N TRP A 102 -8.00 23.62 -0.05
CA TRP A 102 -8.65 23.50 -1.36
C TRP A 102 -10.17 23.43 -1.24
N GLU A 103 -10.68 22.58 -0.35
CA GLU A 103 -12.13 22.49 -0.07
C GLU A 103 -12.70 23.84 0.42
N GLU A 104 -11.94 24.59 1.23
CA GLU A 104 -12.38 25.90 1.69
C GLU A 104 -12.39 26.94 0.55
N LEU A 105 -11.38 26.91 -0.33
CA LEU A 105 -11.33 27.76 -1.51
C LEU A 105 -12.52 27.48 -2.42
N GLU A 106 -12.80 26.21 -2.70
CA GLU A 106 -13.94 25.78 -3.51
C GLU A 106 -15.27 26.33 -2.95
N ARG A 107 -15.50 26.20 -1.63
CA ARG A 107 -16.69 26.79 -0.98
C ARG A 107 -16.75 28.31 -1.06
N ARG A 108 -15.61 29.00 -1.01
CA ARG A 108 -15.56 30.46 -1.16
C ARG A 108 -15.86 30.87 -2.60
N THR A 109 -15.33 30.15 -3.58
CA THR A 109 -15.59 30.38 -5.00
C THR A 109 -17.07 30.21 -5.32
N ILE A 110 -17.71 29.13 -4.85
CA ILE A 110 -19.15 28.91 -5.05
C ILE A 110 -19.97 30.08 -4.47
N ARG A 111 -19.69 30.50 -3.23
CA ARG A 111 -20.40 31.64 -2.62
C ARG A 111 -20.17 32.97 -3.36
N MET A 112 -19.00 33.15 -3.95
CA MET A 112 -18.68 34.32 -4.74
C MET A 112 -19.45 34.30 -6.07
N GLU A 113 -19.52 33.14 -6.73
CA GLU A 113 -20.36 32.91 -7.91
C GLU A 113 -21.83 33.20 -7.61
N ASP A 114 -22.37 32.67 -6.50
CA ASP A 114 -23.75 32.95 -6.05
C ASP A 114 -23.99 34.45 -5.82
N SER A 115 -23.01 35.15 -5.22
CA SER A 115 -23.11 36.60 -4.95
C SER A 115 -23.06 37.42 -6.24
N VAL A 116 -22.22 37.04 -7.20
CA VAL A 116 -22.12 37.69 -8.52
C VAL A 116 -23.41 37.47 -9.31
N ASN A 117 -23.91 36.24 -9.37
CA ASN A 117 -25.19 35.91 -10.01
C ASN A 117 -26.36 36.66 -9.36
N GLY A 118 -26.33 36.84 -8.04
CA GLY A 118 -27.30 37.64 -7.28
C GLY A 118 -27.26 39.15 -7.58
N MET A 119 -26.11 39.68 -8.02
CA MET A 119 -25.97 41.06 -8.48
C MET A 119 -26.43 41.23 -9.92
N GLU A 120 -26.09 40.29 -10.81
CA GLU A 120 -26.51 40.31 -12.22
C GLU A 120 -28.02 40.11 -12.42
N SER A 121 -28.68 39.44 -11.46
CA SER A 121 -30.14 39.26 -11.46
C SER A 121 -30.93 40.44 -10.87
N ARG A 122 -30.26 41.46 -10.33
CA ARG A 122 -30.87 42.77 -10.02
C ARG A 122 -30.80 43.63 -11.29
N PRO A 123 -31.91 43.88 -11.99
CA PRO A 123 -31.88 44.75 -13.16
C PRO A 123 -31.44 46.15 -12.72
N GLU A 124 -30.52 46.75 -13.47
CA GLU A 124 -30.25 48.18 -13.38
C GLU A 124 -31.53 48.94 -13.76
N GLY A 125 -32.19 49.56 -12.79
CA GLY A 125 -33.29 50.49 -13.05
C GLY A 125 -34.30 50.66 -11.91
N ASP A 126 -34.22 51.84 -11.29
CA ASP A 126 -35.15 52.54 -10.37
C ASP A 126 -35.20 52.12 -8.89
#